data_AF-A0AA88RUJ1-F1
#
_entry.id   AF-A0AA88RUJ1-F1
#
_cell.length_a   1.000
_cell.length_b   1.000
_cell.length_c   1.000
_cell.angle_alpha   90.00
_cell.angle_beta   90.00
_cell.angle_gamma   90.00
#
_symmetry.space_group_name_H-M   'P 1'
#
loop_
_entity.id
_entity.type
_entity.pdbx_description
1 polymer ?
#
loop_
_entity_poly.entity_id
_entity_poly.type
_entity_poly.pdbx_seq_one_letter_code
_entity_poly.pdbx_strand_id
1 'polypeptide(L)'
;MAAHSLSTLPSSSQPIYRLPKSCSAFPSQNPGPRILRSPWLGPTKLSRRSSGLTPLLPKHRSITATVSFSLPTAKPERVAAPDEKLPKWSSKAIKSFAMSELEARKLKYPTTGTEALLMGILIEGTNLAAKFLRANGFTLTKLREEIVKLLGKADMYFFSPEHPPLTEAAQRAIDWAFDKKLKSGMFDHMIGSVIVIAMTLSSDGEITTAHLLLGVWSEVESPGHKIMASFGFTDEKAKELHLLISEPGFVED
;
A
#
# COMPACT_ATOMS: atom_id res chain seq x y z
N MET A 1 34.81 0.80 52.45
CA MET A 1 34.42 2.14 51.95
C MET A 1 35.27 2.48 50.73
N ALA A 2 34.59 2.97 49.68
CA ALA A 2 35.05 3.81 48.58
C ALA A 2 36.00 3.24 47.49
N ALA A 3 35.44 3.22 46.28
CA ALA A 3 36.07 3.08 44.98
C ALA A 3 36.91 4.32 44.60
N HIS A 4 37.74 4.22 43.57
CA HIS A 4 37.64 5.01 42.32
C HIS A 4 38.78 4.65 41.35
N SER A 5 38.37 4.16 40.19
CA SER A 5 39.17 3.86 39.00
C SER A 5 39.31 5.11 38.14
N LEU A 6 40.53 5.43 37.70
CA LEU A 6 40.79 6.44 36.66
C LEU A 6 41.57 5.80 35.51
N SER A 7 41.01 5.97 34.31
CA SER A 7 41.46 5.49 33.02
C SER A 7 42.66 6.28 32.48
N THR A 8 43.66 5.57 31.98
CA THR A 8 44.75 6.10 31.17
C THR A 8 44.50 5.85 29.68
N LEU A 9 44.56 6.91 28.87
CA LEU A 9 44.66 6.86 27.41
C LEU A 9 46.13 7.07 27.00
N PRO A 10 46.59 6.44 25.91
CA PRO A 10 47.71 6.98 25.14
C PRO A 10 47.29 7.39 23.72
N SER A 11 47.82 8.55 23.34
CA SER A 11 47.82 9.19 22.02
C SER A 11 48.95 8.64 21.14
N SER A 12 48.67 8.47 19.84
CA SER A 12 49.62 8.37 18.72
C SER A 12 48.80 8.12 17.43
N SER A 13 49.11 8.56 16.21
CA SER A 13 49.78 9.71 15.59
C SER A 13 49.69 9.47 14.05
N GLN A 14 49.83 10.52 13.22
CA GLN A 14 50.16 10.49 11.76
C GLN A 14 48.98 10.36 10.74
N PRO A 15 49.13 10.68 9.42
CA PRO A 15 48.71 11.99 8.85
C PRO A 15 48.06 11.93 7.43
N ILE A 16 47.84 13.12 6.86
CA ILE A 16 47.47 13.59 5.50
C ILE A 16 47.90 12.71 4.30
N TYR A 17 46.99 12.44 3.33
CA TYR A 17 47.24 12.45 1.86
C TYR A 17 45.91 12.67 1.06
N ARG A 18 45.74 13.84 0.43
CA ARG A 18 45.80 14.15 -1.04
C ARG A 18 44.73 13.52 -1.95
N LEU A 19 43.86 14.40 -2.48
CA LEU A 19 43.16 14.26 -3.77
C LEU A 19 44.16 14.12 -4.94
N PRO A 20 43.69 13.54 -6.06
CA PRO A 20 44.10 14.05 -7.37
C PRO A 20 42.91 14.42 -8.26
N LYS A 21 42.99 15.62 -8.84
CA LYS A 21 42.48 15.94 -10.18
C LYS A 21 43.62 15.73 -11.16
N SER A 22 43.39 15.09 -12.31
CA SER A 22 43.93 15.52 -13.61
C SER A 22 43.46 14.61 -14.74
N CYS A 23 43.05 15.25 -15.83
CA CYS A 23 42.77 14.69 -17.15
C CYS A 23 44.06 14.35 -17.93
N SER A 24 43.95 13.42 -18.88
CA SER A 24 44.73 13.32 -20.14
C SER A 24 44.00 12.31 -21.04
N ALA A 25 43.29 12.71 -22.11
CA ALA A 25 43.77 13.11 -23.43
C ALA A 25 44.29 11.95 -24.31
N PHE A 26 43.41 11.52 -25.25
CA PHE A 26 43.65 10.95 -26.61
C PHE A 26 44.31 9.53 -26.74
N PRO A 27 44.05 8.74 -27.83
CA PRO A 27 43.72 9.18 -29.18
C PRO A 27 42.58 8.46 -29.94
N SER A 28 42.06 9.22 -30.89
CA SER A 28 41.39 8.78 -32.13
C SER A 28 42.31 7.89 -32.96
N GLN A 29 41.86 6.67 -33.30
CA GLN A 29 42.31 5.95 -34.49
C GLN A 29 41.14 5.18 -35.12
N ASN A 30 40.73 5.67 -36.29
CA ASN A 30 39.92 4.96 -37.27
C ASN A 30 40.55 3.61 -37.66
N PRO A 31 39.77 2.52 -37.74
CA PRO A 31 40.07 1.43 -38.65
C PRO A 31 39.15 1.53 -39.87
N GLY A 32 39.74 1.82 -41.04
CA GLY A 32 39.13 1.54 -42.34
C GLY A 32 38.86 0.05 -42.54
N PRO A 33 38.12 -0.33 -43.60
CA PRO A 33 37.51 -1.65 -43.70
C PRO A 33 38.57 -2.71 -44.04
N ARG A 34 38.81 -3.65 -43.13
CA ARG A 34 39.54 -4.88 -43.46
C ARG A 34 38.55 -5.89 -44.04
N ILE A 35 38.76 -6.16 -45.32
CA ILE A 35 38.13 -7.20 -46.12
C ILE A 35 38.51 -8.55 -45.52
N LEU A 36 37.53 -9.27 -44.97
CA LEU A 36 37.64 -10.70 -44.63
C LEU A 36 36.88 -11.48 -45.69
N ARG A 37 37.66 -12.01 -46.65
CA ARG A 37 37.24 -12.99 -47.65
C ARG A 37 36.96 -14.31 -46.94
N SER A 38 35.70 -14.69 -46.80
CA SER A 38 35.31 -16.09 -46.64
C SER A 38 34.88 -16.64 -48.02
N PRO A 39 35.57 -17.63 -48.60
CA PRO A 39 35.01 -18.40 -49.70
C PRO A 39 33.97 -19.36 -49.11
N TRP A 40 32.96 -19.75 -49.88
CA TRP A 40 31.83 -20.62 -49.50
C TRP A 40 30.59 -19.90 -48.98
N LEU A 41 29.88 -19.23 -49.91
CA LEU A 41 28.44 -19.35 -50.15
C LEU A 41 28.08 -18.49 -51.40
N GLY A 42 27.23 -19.03 -52.27
CA GLY A 42 26.91 -18.49 -53.60
C GLY A 42 26.12 -17.17 -53.60
N PRO A 43 25.83 -16.60 -54.78
CA PRO A 43 25.35 -15.23 -54.90
C PRO A 43 23.84 -15.15 -54.68
N THR A 44 23.41 -14.55 -53.57
CA THR A 44 22.04 -14.02 -53.43
C THR A 44 22.09 -12.52 -53.24
N LYS A 45 21.55 -11.81 -54.24
CA LYS A 45 21.35 -10.35 -54.22
C LYS A 45 20.39 -9.99 -53.08
N LEU A 46 20.83 -9.19 -52.12
CA LEU A 46 19.94 -8.45 -51.22
C LEU A 46 20.13 -6.96 -51.45
N SER A 47 19.09 -6.36 -52.02
CA SER A 47 18.98 -4.94 -52.34
C SER A 47 18.97 -4.11 -51.06
N ARG A 48 19.89 -3.16 -50.99
CA ARG A 48 20.03 -2.15 -49.93
C ARG A 48 18.94 -1.09 -50.11
N ARG A 49 17.83 -1.21 -49.37
CA ARG A 49 16.86 -0.11 -49.23
C ARG A 49 17.19 0.70 -47.98
N SER A 50 17.69 1.91 -48.20
CA SER A 50 17.85 2.92 -47.16
C SER A 50 16.49 3.40 -46.69
N SER A 51 16.18 3.21 -45.42
CA SER A 51 15.10 3.93 -44.73
C SER A 51 15.73 4.78 -43.63
N GLY A 52 15.55 6.09 -43.75
CA GLY A 52 16.14 7.08 -42.86
C GLY A 52 15.72 6.90 -41.40
N LEU A 53 16.67 7.11 -40.51
CA LEU A 53 16.45 7.19 -39.07
C LEU A 53 15.91 8.58 -38.74
N THR A 54 14.65 8.66 -38.32
CA THR A 54 14.13 9.81 -37.55
C THR A 54 14.38 9.57 -36.06
N PRO A 55 14.95 10.53 -35.31
CA PRO A 55 15.14 10.38 -33.87
C PRO A 55 13.80 10.64 -33.18
N LEU A 56 13.17 9.60 -32.67
CA LEU A 56 12.00 9.73 -31.81
C LEU A 56 12.46 10.04 -30.39
N LEU A 57 12.27 11.30 -29.96
CA LEU A 57 12.28 11.68 -28.55
C LEU A 57 11.37 10.72 -27.76
N PRO A 58 11.79 10.22 -26.59
CA PRO A 58 10.87 9.54 -25.70
C PRO A 58 9.83 10.55 -25.26
N LYS A 59 8.59 10.36 -25.74
CA LYS A 59 7.42 11.09 -25.27
C LYS A 59 7.34 10.85 -23.78
N HIS A 60 7.70 11.85 -22.98
CA HIS A 60 7.41 11.88 -21.55
C HIS A 60 5.88 11.75 -21.44
N ARG A 61 5.38 10.53 -21.22
CA ARG A 61 4.00 10.36 -20.76
C ARG A 61 4.02 11.00 -19.38
N SER A 62 3.38 12.17 -19.27
CA SER A 62 2.90 12.64 -17.98
C SER A 62 2.06 11.50 -17.42
N ILE A 63 2.62 10.74 -16.49
CA ILE A 63 1.86 9.78 -15.69
C ILE A 63 0.99 10.66 -14.80
N THR A 64 -0.14 11.08 -15.32
CA THR A 64 -1.21 11.59 -14.50
C THR A 64 -1.70 10.39 -13.71
N ALA A 65 -1.25 10.26 -12.46
CA ALA A 65 -1.80 9.30 -11.53
C ALA A 65 -3.26 9.71 -11.29
N THR A 66 -4.18 9.12 -12.05
CA THR A 66 -5.59 9.19 -11.74
C THR A 66 -5.75 8.44 -10.42
N VAL A 67 -5.76 9.18 -9.31
CA VAL A 67 -6.10 8.63 -8.00
C VAL A 67 -7.56 8.24 -8.11
N SER A 68 -7.82 6.97 -8.43
CA SER A 68 -9.17 6.43 -8.36
C SER A 68 -9.67 6.63 -6.94
N PHE A 69 -10.68 7.46 -6.77
CA PHE A 69 -11.33 7.78 -5.49
C PHE A 69 -12.16 6.60 -4.93
N SER A 70 -11.93 5.38 -5.40
CA SER A 70 -12.73 4.20 -5.08
C SER A 70 -11.81 3.03 -4.74
N LEU A 71 -12.05 2.39 -3.60
CA LEU A 71 -11.38 1.12 -3.26
C LEU A 71 -11.78 0.02 -4.25
N PRO A 72 -10.89 -0.97 -4.50
CA PRO A 72 -11.24 -2.16 -5.25
C PRO A 72 -12.34 -2.97 -4.53
N THR A 73 -13.51 -3.11 -5.16
CA THR A 73 -14.55 -4.06 -4.74
C THR A 73 -14.52 -5.27 -5.68
N ALA A 74 -14.51 -6.50 -5.15
CA ALA A 74 -14.33 -7.71 -5.96
C ALA A 74 -15.56 -8.13 -6.76
N LYS A 75 -16.73 -7.52 -6.54
CA LYS A 75 -18.00 -7.98 -7.12
C LYS A 75 -18.77 -6.84 -7.77
N PRO A 76 -18.45 -6.46 -9.02
CA PRO A 76 -19.27 -5.55 -9.81
C PRO A 76 -20.62 -6.17 -10.21
N GLU A 77 -20.77 -7.50 -10.09
CA GLU A 77 -21.97 -8.24 -10.56
C GLU A 77 -23.13 -8.23 -9.54
N ARG A 78 -22.87 -7.89 -8.27
CA ARG A 78 -23.95 -7.62 -7.30
C ARG A 78 -24.75 -6.33 -7.62
N VAL A 79 -24.31 -5.56 -8.63
CA VAL A 79 -24.88 -4.27 -9.05
C VAL A 79 -26.04 -4.45 -10.06
N ALA A 80 -26.70 -5.62 -10.06
CA ALA A 80 -27.71 -5.95 -11.07
C ALA A 80 -29.07 -5.23 -10.92
N ALA A 81 -29.25 -4.39 -9.89
CA ALA A 81 -30.42 -3.52 -9.75
C ALA A 81 -30.06 -2.08 -10.18
N PRO A 82 -30.67 -1.52 -11.24
CA PRO A 82 -30.28 -0.22 -11.81
C PRO A 82 -30.51 1.01 -10.91
N ASP A 83 -31.12 0.85 -9.74
CA ASP A 83 -31.60 1.95 -8.88
C ASP A 83 -31.06 1.88 -7.43
N GLU A 84 -30.19 0.92 -7.09
CA GLU A 84 -29.61 0.85 -5.74
C GLU A 84 -28.38 1.75 -5.61
N LYS A 85 -28.50 2.80 -4.79
CA LYS A 85 -27.40 3.73 -4.47
C LYS A 85 -26.28 2.98 -3.71
N LEU A 86 -25.17 2.70 -4.39
CA LEU A 86 -24.00 2.02 -3.80
C LEU A 86 -23.44 2.83 -2.61
N PRO A 87 -23.02 2.17 -1.52
CA PRO A 87 -22.39 2.83 -0.40
C PRO A 87 -21.03 3.39 -0.83
N LYS A 88 -20.81 4.67 -0.52
CA LYS A 88 -19.60 5.40 -0.87
C LYS A 88 -18.51 5.16 0.18
N TRP A 89 -17.26 5.03 -0.25
CA TRP A 89 -16.13 4.98 0.67
C TRP A 89 -15.80 6.37 1.22
N SER A 90 -15.47 6.44 2.51
CA SER A 90 -14.97 7.68 3.09
C SER A 90 -13.61 8.05 2.53
N SER A 91 -13.34 9.35 2.40
CA SER A 91 -12.05 9.87 1.92
C SER A 91 -10.85 9.32 2.72
N LYS A 92 -11.03 9.12 4.02
CA LYS A 92 -10.04 8.52 4.93
C LYS A 92 -9.82 7.03 4.67
N ALA A 93 -10.86 6.28 4.33
CA ALA A 93 -10.72 4.88 3.96
C ALA A 93 -9.95 4.73 2.64
N ILE A 94 -10.25 5.58 1.65
CA ILE A 94 -9.53 5.65 0.38
C ILE A 94 -8.06 5.99 0.59
N LYS A 95 -7.79 7.02 1.40
CA LYS A 95 -6.42 7.40 1.75
C LYS A 95 -5.69 6.31 2.52
N SER A 96 -6.35 5.63 3.46
CA SER A 96 -5.76 4.52 4.23
C SER A 96 -5.36 3.37 3.31
N PHE A 97 -6.21 3.01 2.36
CA PHE A 97 -5.91 1.98 1.36
C PHE A 97 -4.70 2.36 0.49
N ALA A 98 -4.65 3.61 0.00
CA ALA A 98 -3.49 4.09 -0.76
C ALA A 98 -2.19 4.04 0.08
N MET A 99 -2.28 4.32 1.38
CA MET A 99 -1.14 4.19 2.30
C MET A 99 -0.74 2.72 2.51
N SER A 100 -1.69 1.78 2.46
CA SER A 100 -1.41 0.33 2.52
C SER A 100 -0.59 -0.14 1.32
N GLU A 101 -0.96 0.25 0.11
CA GLU A 101 -0.19 -0.08 -1.10
C GLU A 101 1.23 0.51 -1.04
N LEU A 102 1.34 1.76 -0.57
CA LEU A 102 2.63 2.43 -0.38
C LEU A 102 3.50 1.72 0.66
N GLU A 103 2.91 1.22 1.73
CA GLU A 103 3.66 0.51 2.77
C GLU A 103 4.08 -0.89 2.33
N ALA A 104 3.22 -1.63 1.62
CA ALA A 104 3.58 -2.91 1.00
C ALA A 104 4.79 -2.75 0.06
N ARG A 105 4.82 -1.67 -0.74
CA ARG A 105 5.97 -1.32 -1.61
C ARG A 105 7.23 -1.01 -0.83
N LYS A 106 7.12 -0.24 0.26
CA LYS A 106 8.28 0.09 1.12
C LYS A 106 8.90 -1.15 1.74
N LEU A 107 8.08 -2.10 2.15
CA LEU A 107 8.51 -3.38 2.70
C LEU A 107 8.91 -4.39 1.62
N LYS A 108 8.82 -4.02 0.34
CA LYS A 108 9.12 -4.87 -0.82
C LYS A 108 8.26 -6.13 -0.92
N TYR A 109 7.07 -6.13 -0.31
CA TYR A 109 6.13 -7.21 -0.48
C TYR A 109 5.51 -7.17 -1.89
N PRO A 110 5.31 -8.33 -2.54
CA PRO A 110 4.75 -8.39 -3.89
C PRO A 110 3.24 -8.12 -3.92
N THR A 111 2.55 -8.23 -2.79
CA THR A 111 1.10 -8.14 -2.66
C THR A 111 0.70 -7.19 -1.53
N THR A 112 -0.52 -6.65 -1.60
CA THR A 112 -1.14 -5.84 -0.55
C THR A 112 -2.03 -6.74 0.31
N GLY A 113 -1.52 -7.19 1.46
CA GLY A 113 -2.25 -8.06 2.40
C GLY A 113 -3.03 -7.33 3.48
N THR A 114 -3.63 -8.08 4.41
CA THR A 114 -4.42 -7.51 5.53
C THR A 114 -3.53 -6.79 6.54
N GLU A 115 -2.27 -7.18 6.65
CA GLU A 115 -1.24 -6.47 7.42
C GLU A 115 -0.90 -5.10 6.82
N ALA A 116 -0.87 -5.00 5.48
CA ALA A 116 -0.70 -3.72 4.80
C ALA A 116 -1.92 -2.82 4.98
N LEU A 117 -3.14 -3.38 4.93
CA LEU A 117 -4.37 -2.67 5.29
C LEU A 117 -4.27 -2.06 6.69
N LEU A 118 -3.90 -2.87 7.68
CA LEU A 118 -3.73 -2.42 9.07
C LEU A 118 -2.68 -1.31 9.23
N MET A 119 -1.53 -1.42 8.55
CA MET A 119 -0.51 -0.36 8.54
C MET A 119 -1.04 0.92 7.90
N GLY A 120 -1.74 0.83 6.77
CA GLY A 120 -2.29 1.99 6.07
C GLY A 120 -3.26 2.78 6.94
N ILE A 121 -4.10 2.09 7.71
CA ILE A 121 -5.00 2.71 8.70
C ILE A 121 -4.19 3.51 9.74
N LEU A 122 -3.15 2.92 10.32
CA LEU A 122 -2.29 3.57 11.32
C LEU A 122 -1.47 4.75 10.75
N ILE A 123 -1.05 4.65 9.48
CA ILE A 123 -0.29 5.69 8.77
C ILE A 123 -1.18 6.90 8.45
N GLU A 124 -2.40 6.66 7.98
CA GLU A 124 -3.38 7.73 7.76
C GLU A 124 -3.62 8.48 9.07
N GLY A 125 -3.88 7.74 10.15
CA GLY A 125 -3.68 8.21 11.51
C GLY A 125 -4.67 9.25 12.06
N THR A 126 -5.56 9.79 11.23
CA THR A 126 -6.58 10.75 11.63
C THR A 126 -7.95 10.09 11.84
N ASN A 127 -8.16 8.94 11.22
CA ASN A 127 -9.38 8.15 11.34
C ASN A 127 -9.61 7.56 12.76
N LEU A 128 -10.86 7.20 13.06
CA LEU A 128 -11.27 6.61 14.33
C LEU A 128 -10.52 5.29 14.59
N ALA A 129 -10.41 4.43 13.57
CA ALA A 129 -9.77 3.12 13.70
C ALA A 129 -8.30 3.25 14.17
N ALA A 130 -7.57 4.23 13.67
CA ALA A 130 -6.20 4.51 14.06
C ALA A 130 -6.11 5.05 15.49
N LYS A 131 -7.02 5.95 15.88
CA LYS A 131 -7.11 6.46 17.26
C LYS A 131 -7.40 5.30 18.23
N PHE A 132 -8.34 4.42 17.87
CA PHE A 132 -8.71 3.22 18.63
C PHE A 132 -7.55 2.24 18.76
N LEU A 133 -6.86 1.93 17.66
CA LEU A 133 -5.69 1.04 17.68
C LEU A 133 -4.56 1.62 18.55
N ARG A 134 -4.26 2.92 18.43
CA ARG A 134 -3.22 3.58 19.25
C ARG A 134 -3.58 3.58 20.74
N ALA A 135 -4.83 3.82 21.09
CA ALA A 135 -5.32 3.73 22.47
C ALA A 135 -5.14 2.30 23.04
N ASN A 136 -5.23 1.29 22.18
CA ASN A 136 -4.99 -0.11 22.50
C ASN A 136 -3.51 -0.55 22.39
N GLY A 137 -2.57 0.39 22.31
CA GLY A 137 -1.13 0.11 22.35
C GLY A 137 -0.49 -0.28 21.00
N PHE A 138 -1.24 -0.21 19.89
CA PHE A 138 -0.69 -0.39 18.56
C PHE A 138 0.16 0.82 18.17
N THR A 139 1.37 0.54 17.67
CA THR A 139 2.26 1.57 17.11
C THR A 139 2.82 1.05 15.79
N LEU A 140 3.08 1.97 14.85
CA LEU A 140 3.55 1.59 13.51
C LEU A 140 4.87 0.79 13.56
N THR A 141 5.78 1.16 14.47
CA THR A 141 7.07 0.47 14.64
C THR A 141 6.88 -0.98 15.09
N LYS A 142 6.11 -1.21 16.17
CA LYS A 142 5.84 -2.57 16.66
C LYS A 142 5.10 -3.41 15.63
N LEU A 143 4.19 -2.79 14.87
CA LEU A 143 3.44 -3.49 13.84
C LEU A 143 4.37 -3.99 12.73
N ARG A 144 5.32 -3.18 12.27
CA ARG A 144 6.33 -3.59 11.28
C ARG A 144 7.21 -4.74 11.80
N GLU A 145 7.63 -4.67 13.06
CA GLU A 145 8.43 -5.73 13.68
C GLU A 145 7.68 -7.07 13.69
N GLU A 146 6.40 -7.06 14.08
CA GLU A 146 5.59 -8.28 14.10
C GLU A 146 5.29 -8.80 12.68
N ILE A 147 5.09 -7.91 11.71
CA ILE A 147 4.93 -8.28 10.30
C ILE A 147 6.18 -8.99 9.78
N VAL A 148 7.37 -8.41 10.01
CA VAL A 148 8.64 -9.01 9.59
C VAL A 148 8.88 -10.35 10.30
N LYS A 149 8.45 -10.48 11.55
CA LYS A 149 8.55 -11.74 12.30
C LYS A 149 7.61 -12.83 11.77
N LEU A 150 6.39 -12.48 11.35
CA LEU A 150 5.39 -13.43 10.86
C LEU A 150 5.57 -13.79 9.38
N LEU A 151 5.85 -12.81 8.52
CA LEU A 151 5.95 -12.98 7.07
C LEU A 151 7.39 -13.07 6.56
N GLY A 152 8.37 -12.71 7.40
CA GLY A 152 9.77 -12.59 7.00
C GLY A 152 10.09 -11.27 6.29
N LYS A 153 11.38 -11.02 6.07
CA LYS A 153 11.85 -9.90 5.24
C LYS A 153 11.64 -10.23 3.76
N ALA A 154 11.04 -9.33 3.01
CA ALA A 154 10.86 -9.49 1.57
C ALA A 154 12.14 -9.13 0.82
N ASP A 155 13.11 -10.04 0.82
CA ASP A 155 14.36 -9.86 0.08
C ASP A 155 14.24 -10.35 -1.38
N MET A 156 13.10 -10.95 -1.76
CA MET A 156 12.91 -11.58 -3.07
C MET A 156 12.78 -10.59 -4.24
N TYR A 157 12.29 -9.37 -4.01
CA TYR A 157 12.05 -8.41 -5.10
C TYR A 157 12.91 -7.17 -4.93
N PHE A 158 13.65 -6.81 -5.98
CA PHE A 158 14.43 -5.57 -6.01
C PHE A 158 13.52 -4.34 -6.07
N PHE A 159 12.36 -4.47 -6.74
CA PHE A 159 11.29 -3.47 -6.79
C PHE A 159 9.92 -4.16 -6.67
N SER A 160 9.06 -3.68 -5.76
CA SER A 160 7.64 -4.01 -5.78
C SER A 160 6.93 -3.29 -6.93
N PRO A 161 5.88 -3.89 -7.52
CA PRO A 161 5.02 -3.21 -8.49
C PRO A 161 4.44 -1.91 -7.92
N GLU A 162 4.13 -0.95 -8.80
CA GLU A 162 3.58 0.36 -8.38
C GLU A 162 2.25 0.22 -7.64
N HIS A 163 1.42 -0.75 -8.01
CA HIS A 163 0.21 -1.15 -7.29
C HIS A 163 0.27 -2.65 -7.02
N PRO A 164 0.74 -3.07 -5.83
CA PRO A 164 0.79 -4.49 -5.48
C PRO A 164 -0.64 -5.06 -5.41
N PRO A 165 -0.92 -6.16 -6.12
CA PRO A 165 -2.26 -6.75 -6.12
C PRO A 165 -2.69 -7.16 -4.72
N LEU A 166 -3.98 -7.04 -4.45
CA LEU A 166 -4.58 -7.47 -3.18
C LEU A 166 -4.48 -8.98 -2.99
N THR A 167 -4.24 -9.41 -1.76
CA THR A 167 -4.43 -10.82 -1.40
C THR A 167 -5.91 -11.15 -1.29
N GLU A 168 -6.26 -12.43 -1.44
CA GLU A 168 -7.66 -12.86 -1.32
C GLU A 168 -8.27 -12.49 0.05
N ALA A 169 -7.51 -12.64 1.14
CA ALA A 169 -7.95 -12.26 2.47
C ALA A 169 -8.17 -10.75 2.60
N ALA A 170 -7.30 -9.93 2.00
CA ALA A 170 -7.47 -8.48 2.00
C ALA A 170 -8.70 -8.07 1.19
N GLN A 171 -8.96 -8.73 0.08
CA GLN A 171 -10.16 -8.51 -0.71
C GLN A 171 -11.43 -8.90 0.04
N ARG A 172 -11.45 -10.06 0.71
CA ARG A 172 -12.59 -10.48 1.54
C ARG A 172 -12.84 -9.53 2.71
N ALA A 173 -11.79 -8.98 3.32
CA ALA A 173 -11.92 -7.95 4.36
C ALA A 173 -12.60 -6.67 3.84
N ILE A 174 -12.26 -6.22 2.63
CA ILE A 174 -12.91 -5.07 1.98
C ILE A 174 -14.37 -5.39 1.64
N ASP A 175 -14.63 -6.58 1.08
CA ASP A 175 -15.98 -7.04 0.75
C ASP A 175 -16.84 -7.17 2.02
N TRP A 176 -16.27 -7.63 3.14
CA TRP A 176 -16.94 -7.69 4.44
C TRP A 176 -17.39 -6.30 4.90
N ALA A 177 -16.52 -5.30 4.79
CA ALA A 177 -16.84 -3.92 5.18
C ALA A 177 -17.98 -3.35 4.33
N PHE A 178 -17.98 -3.66 3.04
CA PHE A 178 -19.03 -3.29 2.09
C PHE A 178 -20.37 -3.98 2.43
N ASP A 179 -20.36 -5.30 2.61
CA ASP A 179 -21.55 -6.11 2.91
C ASP A 179 -22.16 -5.74 4.26
N LYS A 180 -21.33 -5.40 5.25
CA LYS A 180 -21.77 -4.92 6.56
C LYS A 180 -22.55 -3.62 6.42
N LYS A 181 -22.06 -2.70 5.57
CA LYS A 181 -22.72 -1.41 5.37
C LYS A 181 -24.02 -1.54 4.58
N LEU A 182 -24.02 -2.33 3.51
CA LEU A 182 -25.23 -2.64 2.73
C LEU A 182 -26.35 -3.20 3.61
N LYS A 183 -26.04 -4.18 4.47
CA LYS A 183 -27.03 -4.78 5.37
C LYS A 183 -27.61 -3.78 6.38
N SER A 184 -26.80 -2.83 6.86
CA SER A 184 -27.30 -1.79 7.77
C SER A 184 -28.30 -0.85 7.08
N GLY A 185 -28.02 -0.43 5.84
CA GLY A 185 -28.92 0.45 5.09
C GLY A 185 -30.22 -0.24 4.66
N MET A 186 -30.19 -1.55 4.40
CA MET A 186 -31.38 -2.33 4.05
C MET A 186 -32.35 -2.46 5.24
N PHE A 187 -31.83 -2.52 6.47
CA PHE A 187 -32.67 -2.57 7.68
C PHE A 187 -33.40 -1.24 7.92
N ASP A 188 -32.70 -0.11 7.71
CA ASP A 188 -33.30 1.23 7.81
C ASP A 188 -34.42 1.44 6.78
N HIS A 189 -34.29 0.85 5.59
CA HIS A 189 -35.32 0.91 4.54
C HIS A 189 -36.52 -0.02 4.80
N MET A 190 -36.33 -1.11 5.56
CA MET A 190 -37.39 -2.07 5.86
C MET A 190 -38.33 -1.58 6.97
N ILE A 191 -37.84 -0.78 7.92
CA ILE A 191 -38.67 -0.14 8.96
C ILE A 191 -39.27 1.17 8.42
N GLY A 192 -40.17 1.03 7.45
CA GLY A 192 -40.89 2.14 6.85
C GLY A 192 -41.86 2.82 7.84
N SER A 193 -41.38 3.80 8.60
CA SER A 193 -42.23 4.82 9.22
C SER A 193 -41.73 6.21 8.87
N VAL A 194 -42.61 6.93 8.18
CA VAL A 194 -42.44 8.26 7.53
C VAL A 194 -41.76 9.32 8.42
N ILE A 195 -41.79 9.17 9.74
CA ILE A 195 -41.18 10.09 10.70
C ILE A 195 -39.64 10.00 10.72
N VAL A 196 -39.06 8.85 10.37
CA VAL A 196 -37.60 8.63 10.45
C VAL A 196 -36.88 9.17 9.22
N ILE A 197 -37.52 9.15 8.05
CA ILE A 197 -36.89 9.54 6.76
C ILE A 197 -36.38 10.99 6.79
N ALA A 198 -37.04 11.91 7.50
CA ALA A 198 -36.57 13.29 7.62
C ALA A 198 -35.41 13.48 8.63
N MET A 199 -35.28 12.59 9.63
CA MET A 199 -34.20 12.66 10.63
C MET A 199 -32.96 11.84 10.23
N THR A 200 -33.08 10.85 9.36
CA THR A 200 -31.95 10.01 8.91
C THR A 200 -31.29 10.47 7.60
N LEU A 201 -31.77 11.55 6.98
CA LEU A 201 -31.16 12.16 5.80
C LEU A 201 -29.79 12.83 6.06
N SER A 202 -29.21 12.69 7.25
CA SER A 202 -27.99 13.41 7.63
C SER A 202 -26.67 12.64 7.51
N SER A 203 -26.66 11.39 7.08
CA SER A 203 -25.41 10.73 6.66
C SER A 203 -25.76 9.53 5.79
N ASP A 204 -25.71 9.69 4.48
CA ASP A 204 -25.49 8.60 3.53
C ASP A 204 -24.25 7.83 3.99
N GLY A 205 -24.49 6.80 4.81
CA GLY A 205 -23.46 6.24 5.67
C GLY A 205 -22.28 5.77 4.83
N GLU A 206 -21.19 6.53 4.89
CA GLU A 206 -19.98 6.16 4.18
C GLU A 206 -19.40 4.88 4.80
N ILE A 207 -18.73 4.08 3.98
CA ILE A 207 -17.92 2.97 4.48
C ILE A 207 -16.67 3.59 5.08
N THR A 208 -16.59 3.55 6.40
CA THR A 208 -15.53 4.17 7.17
C THR A 208 -14.34 3.23 7.36
N THR A 209 -13.24 3.82 7.81
CA THR A 209 -11.99 3.09 8.10
C THR A 209 -12.17 2.04 9.19
N ALA A 210 -13.13 2.25 10.11
CA ALA A 210 -13.48 1.31 11.15
C ALA A 210 -14.17 0.04 10.62
N HIS A 211 -15.00 0.14 9.57
CA HIS A 211 -15.56 -1.03 8.89
C HIS A 211 -14.45 -1.87 8.25
N LEU A 212 -13.45 -1.22 7.65
CA LEU A 212 -12.30 -1.89 7.06
C LEU A 212 -11.47 -2.63 8.13
N LEU A 213 -11.23 -2.00 9.29
CA LEU A 213 -10.53 -2.65 10.41
C LEU A 213 -11.29 -3.87 10.94
N LEU A 214 -12.61 -3.78 11.09
CA LEU A 214 -13.44 -4.93 11.47
C LEU A 214 -13.43 -6.03 10.41
N GLY A 215 -13.37 -5.67 9.13
CA GLY A 215 -13.19 -6.61 8.03
C GLY A 215 -11.88 -7.38 8.15
N VAL A 216 -10.77 -6.70 8.45
CA VAL A 216 -9.48 -7.35 8.72
C VAL A 216 -9.58 -8.30 9.93
N TRP A 217 -10.25 -7.88 11.00
CA TRP A 217 -10.46 -8.73 12.17
C TRP A 217 -11.30 -9.97 11.86
N SER A 218 -12.27 -9.88 10.94
CA SER A 218 -13.12 -11.02 10.57
C SER A 218 -12.37 -12.14 9.84
N GLU A 219 -11.22 -11.85 9.24
CA GLU A 219 -10.39 -12.81 8.51
C GLU A 219 -9.41 -13.51 9.46
N VAL A 220 -9.89 -14.51 10.20
CA VAL A 220 -9.17 -15.22 11.28
C VAL A 220 -7.81 -15.79 10.85
N GLU A 221 -7.70 -16.29 9.62
CA GLU A 221 -6.46 -16.90 9.13
C GLU A 221 -5.44 -15.89 8.61
N SER A 222 -5.86 -14.64 8.42
CA SER A 222 -5.06 -13.60 7.78
C SER A 222 -3.92 -13.10 8.68
N PRO A 223 -2.81 -12.62 8.10
CA PRO A 223 -1.71 -12.03 8.88
C PRO A 223 -2.19 -10.86 9.75
N GLY A 224 -3.05 -9.98 9.21
CA GLY A 224 -3.64 -8.87 9.95
C GLY A 224 -4.35 -9.30 11.23
N HIS A 225 -5.20 -10.33 11.17
CA HIS A 225 -5.88 -10.86 12.36
C HIS A 225 -4.87 -11.42 13.39
N LYS A 226 -3.92 -12.24 12.94
CA LYS A 226 -2.90 -12.83 13.82
C LYS A 226 -2.06 -11.77 14.52
N ILE A 227 -1.71 -10.70 13.82
CA ILE A 227 -0.99 -9.56 14.39
C ILE A 227 -1.88 -8.84 15.39
N MET A 228 -3.13 -8.53 15.05
CA MET A 228 -4.05 -7.88 15.98
C MET A 228 -4.20 -8.71 17.27
N ALA A 229 -4.35 -10.02 17.15
CA ALA A 229 -4.42 -10.93 18.28
C ALA A 229 -3.14 -10.93 19.12
N SER A 230 -1.94 -10.86 18.52
CA SER A 230 -0.68 -10.80 19.26
C SER A 230 -0.51 -9.49 20.06
N PHE A 231 -1.14 -8.41 19.63
CA PHE A 231 -1.27 -7.15 20.38
C PHE A 231 -2.42 -7.16 21.40
N GLY A 232 -3.10 -8.28 21.60
CA GLY A 232 -4.22 -8.39 22.54
C GLY A 232 -5.49 -7.69 22.06
N PHE A 233 -5.70 -7.61 20.74
CA PHE A 233 -7.01 -7.28 20.19
C PHE A 233 -7.93 -8.49 20.34
N THR A 234 -9.15 -8.27 20.81
CA THR A 234 -10.11 -9.34 21.11
C THR A 234 -11.49 -8.99 20.55
N ASP A 235 -12.41 -9.96 20.57
CA ASP A 235 -13.78 -9.75 20.12
C ASP A 235 -14.54 -8.70 20.94
N GLU A 236 -14.18 -8.50 22.20
CA GLU A 236 -14.72 -7.42 23.03
C GLU A 236 -14.33 -6.05 22.48
N LYS A 237 -13.06 -5.87 22.09
CA LYS A 237 -12.58 -4.63 21.46
C LYS A 237 -13.20 -4.42 20.08
N ALA A 238 -13.43 -5.48 19.33
CA ALA A 238 -14.16 -5.41 18.06
C ALA A 238 -15.61 -4.92 18.27
N LYS A 239 -16.29 -5.40 19.31
CA LYS A 239 -17.64 -4.94 19.69
C LYS A 239 -17.62 -3.48 20.14
N GLU A 240 -16.65 -3.08 20.96
CA GLU A 240 -16.47 -1.69 21.38
C GLU A 240 -16.34 -0.76 20.17
N LEU A 241 -15.46 -1.11 19.22
CA LEU A 241 -15.31 -0.35 17.98
C LEU A 241 -16.61 -0.29 17.17
N HIS A 242 -17.38 -1.38 17.10
CA HIS A 242 -18.67 -1.40 16.42
C HIS A 242 -19.70 -0.45 17.08
N LEU A 243 -19.69 -0.35 18.41
CA LEU A 243 -20.56 0.57 19.15
C LEU A 243 -20.21 2.03 18.83
N LEU A 244 -18.92 2.38 18.80
CA LEU A 244 -18.46 3.73 18.45
C LEU A 244 -18.91 4.18 17.05
N ILE A 245 -18.98 3.26 16.09
CA ILE A 245 -19.47 3.56 14.73
C ILE A 245 -20.99 3.77 14.72
N SER A 246 -21.71 3.19 15.67
CA SER A 246 -23.17 3.21 15.73
C SER A 246 -23.73 4.42 16.48
N GLU A 247 -22.87 5.25 17.11
CA GLU A 247 -23.30 6.44 17.82
C GLU A 247 -23.83 7.53 16.84
N PRO A 248 -25.03 8.09 17.08
CA PRO A 248 -25.61 9.09 16.19
C PRO A 248 -24.82 10.41 16.24
N GLY A 249 -24.36 10.88 15.07
CA GLY A 249 -23.49 12.06 14.94
C GLY A 249 -22.02 11.74 14.65
N PHE A 250 -21.68 10.47 14.41
CA PHE A 250 -20.33 10.07 14.08
C PHE A 250 -19.88 10.58 12.69
N VAL A 251 -18.96 11.55 12.69
CA VAL A 251 -18.19 11.96 11.52
C VAL A 251 -16.74 11.62 11.80
N GLU A 252 -16.07 10.92 10.87
CA GLU A 252 -14.62 10.74 10.98
C GLU A 252 -13.93 12.08 10.73
N ASP A 253 -13.76 12.90 11.78
CA ASP A 253 -13.01 14.17 11.79
C ASP A 253 -11.49 14.01 11.87
#